data_AF-A0A7X7JN44-F1
#
_entry.id   AF-A0A7X7JN44-F1
#
_cell.length_a   1.000
_cell.length_b   1.000
_cell.length_c   1.000
_cell.angle_alpha   90.00
_cell.angle_beta   90.00
_cell.angle_gamma   90.00
#
_symmetry.space_group_name_H-M   'P 1'
#
loop_
_entity.id
_entity.type
_entity.pdbx_description
1 polymer ?
#
loop_
_entity_poly.entity_id
_entity_poly.type
_entity_poly.pdbx_seq_one_letter_code
_entity_poly.pdbx_strand_id
1 'polypeptide(L)'
;VIPFTESQFILMALFISICHMIVIEGLIQHKAGINGVFITVVRLAAACLAVFIASQFLPGTEIPVVMPASIGARLPLSAALLAWTISTVKLMLKILAIIVPVMIVLELLKELGYTGRIARVFKPFMLLLGLPPNVATMWVTGTFFGLIYGSAVIVEESTSGRFTEEELTRLHISLGISHSMVEDPALFLALGVGLQWTVLPRLLAAALAVHLYRLSRAIGLRLRPSLQSQEL
;
A
#
# COMPACT_ATOMS: atom_id res chain seq x y z
N VAL A 1 -18.35 20.60 -3.94
CA VAL A 1 -17.00 19.99 -3.90
C VAL A 1 -16.21 20.72 -2.84
N ILE A 2 -15.56 20.02 -1.91
CA ILE A 2 -14.70 20.66 -0.91
C ILE A 2 -13.45 21.17 -1.65
N PRO A 3 -13.06 22.44 -1.51
CA PRO A 3 -12.00 23.05 -2.31
C PRO A 3 -10.62 22.70 -1.74
N PHE A 4 -10.19 21.45 -1.90
CA PHE A 4 -8.83 21.05 -1.60
C PHE A 4 -7.86 21.60 -2.64
N THR A 5 -6.66 22.00 -2.20
CA THR A 5 -5.55 22.31 -3.11
C THR A 5 -5.03 21.03 -3.77
N GLU A 6 -4.34 21.16 -4.91
CA GLU A 6 -3.70 20.02 -5.58
C GLU A 6 -2.78 19.26 -4.61
N SER A 7 -1.96 20.00 -3.86
CA SER A 7 -1.09 19.45 -2.80
C SER A 7 -1.85 18.67 -1.74
N GLN A 8 -2.96 19.19 -1.24
CA GLN A 8 -3.81 18.48 -0.26
C GLN A 8 -4.39 17.20 -0.86
N PHE A 9 -4.82 17.23 -2.12
CA PHE A 9 -5.33 16.06 -2.81
C PHE A 9 -4.24 14.99 -3.03
N ILE A 10 -3.00 15.39 -3.35
CA ILE A 10 -1.84 14.50 -3.44
C ILE A 10 -1.58 13.81 -2.09
N LEU A 11 -1.60 14.55 -0.98
CA LEU A 11 -1.38 13.98 0.36
C LEU A 11 -2.49 13.00 0.75
N MET A 12 -3.75 13.31 0.42
CA MET A 12 -4.86 12.39 0.61
C MET A 12 -4.70 11.12 -0.23
N ALA A 13 -4.32 11.24 -1.50
CA ALA A 13 -4.06 10.11 -2.38
C ALA A 13 -2.94 9.21 -1.81
N LEU A 14 -1.84 9.80 -1.35
CA LEU A 14 -0.75 9.07 -0.71
C LEU A 14 -1.22 8.32 0.54
N PHE A 15 -1.96 8.98 1.43
CA PHE A 15 -2.49 8.34 2.63
C PHE A 15 -3.41 7.16 2.29
N ILE A 16 -4.36 7.38 1.37
CA ILE A 16 -5.33 6.36 0.95
C ILE A 16 -4.60 5.18 0.30
N SER A 17 -3.59 5.42 -0.54
CA SER A 17 -2.84 4.35 -1.19
C SER A 17 -2.13 3.41 -0.19
N ILE A 18 -1.78 3.88 1.02
CA ILE A 18 -1.12 3.06 2.06
C ILE A 18 -2.13 2.43 3.03
N CYS A 19 -3.27 3.10 3.28
CA CYS A 19 -4.22 2.72 4.32
C CYS A 19 -5.59 2.25 3.81
N HIS A 20 -5.82 2.17 2.50
CA HIS A 20 -7.08 1.64 1.99
C HIS A 20 -7.27 0.18 2.46
N MET A 21 -8.54 -0.23 2.60
CA MET A 21 -8.91 -1.61 2.93
C MET A 21 -8.21 -2.20 4.17
N ILE A 22 -7.80 -1.36 5.13
CA ILE A 22 -6.94 -1.73 6.26
C ILE A 22 -7.43 -2.94 7.06
N VAL A 23 -8.76 -3.10 7.17
CA VAL A 23 -9.39 -4.22 7.86
C VAL A 23 -9.23 -5.51 7.06
N ILE A 24 -9.63 -5.50 5.79
CA ILE A 24 -9.65 -6.70 4.94
C ILE A 24 -8.23 -7.17 4.68
N GLU A 25 -7.34 -6.25 4.34
CA GLU A 25 -5.95 -6.58 4.06
C GLU A 25 -5.17 -6.94 5.31
N GLY A 26 -5.44 -6.31 6.45
CA GLY A 26 -4.89 -6.73 7.74
C GLY A 26 -5.27 -8.18 8.09
N LEU A 27 -6.50 -8.59 7.77
CA LEU A 27 -6.96 -9.98 7.94
C LEU A 27 -6.30 -10.94 6.94
N ILE A 28 -6.12 -10.53 5.67
CA ILE A 28 -5.41 -11.33 4.67
C ILE A 28 -3.96 -11.58 5.11
N GLN A 29 -3.26 -10.52 5.51
CA GLN A 29 -1.90 -10.64 6.01
C GLN A 29 -1.85 -11.46 7.31
N HIS A 30 -2.88 -11.36 8.16
CA HIS A 30 -2.96 -12.22 9.34
C HIS A 30 -2.99 -13.71 9.01
N LYS A 31 -3.80 -14.09 8.02
CA LYS A 31 -3.85 -15.46 7.51
C LYS A 31 -2.54 -15.90 6.83
N ALA A 32 -1.74 -14.95 6.35
CA ALA A 32 -0.43 -15.19 5.75
C ALA A 32 0.72 -15.19 6.79
N GLY A 33 0.42 -15.26 8.09
CA GLY A 33 1.42 -15.54 9.13
C GLY A 33 1.99 -14.32 9.88
N ILE A 34 1.48 -13.11 9.68
CA ILE A 34 1.84 -11.94 10.49
C ILE A 34 0.71 -11.57 11.48
N ASN A 35 1.00 -10.82 12.53
CA ASN A 35 -0.07 -10.28 13.37
C ASN A 35 -0.82 -9.15 12.64
N GLY A 36 -2.14 -9.29 12.48
CA GLY A 36 -2.99 -8.33 11.76
C GLY A 36 -2.99 -6.93 12.38
N VAL A 37 -3.03 -6.84 13.72
CA VAL A 37 -3.00 -5.56 14.44
C VAL A 37 -1.64 -4.88 14.26
N PHE A 38 -0.56 -5.65 14.36
CA PHE A 38 0.79 -5.13 14.13
C PHE A 38 0.92 -4.50 12.75
N ILE A 39 0.48 -5.20 11.69
CA ILE A 39 0.60 -4.66 10.34
C ILE A 39 -0.31 -3.44 10.11
N THR A 40 -1.50 -3.41 10.71
CA THR A 40 -2.38 -2.24 10.71
C THR A 40 -1.70 -1.02 11.34
N VAL A 41 -1.05 -1.19 12.49
CA VAL A 41 -0.31 -0.10 13.16
C VAL A 41 0.86 0.37 12.31
N VAL A 42 1.63 -0.56 11.73
CA VAL A 42 2.75 -0.22 10.83
C VAL A 42 2.27 0.57 9.62
N ARG A 43 1.16 0.16 8.98
CA ARG A 43 0.57 0.88 7.84
C ARG A 43 0.16 2.30 8.20
N LEU A 44 -0.54 2.47 9.32
CA LEU A 44 -0.99 3.78 9.76
C LEU A 44 0.20 4.70 10.08
N ALA A 45 1.20 4.18 10.81
CA ALA A 45 2.41 4.93 11.13
C ALA A 45 3.19 5.32 9.87
N ALA A 46 3.35 4.39 8.92
CA ALA A 46 4.03 4.64 7.65
C ALA A 46 3.28 5.67 6.80
N ALA A 47 1.94 5.61 6.74
CA ALA A 47 1.13 6.58 6.01
C ALA A 47 1.24 7.98 6.61
N CYS A 48 1.11 8.12 7.93
CA CYS A 48 1.29 9.40 8.62
C CYS A 48 2.69 9.98 8.38
N LEU A 49 3.74 9.16 8.50
CA LEU A 49 5.10 9.60 8.27
C LEU A 49 5.35 9.98 6.81
N ALA A 50 4.86 9.18 5.85
CA ALA A 50 5.00 9.46 4.42
C ALA A 50 4.30 10.76 4.02
N VAL A 51 3.08 10.99 4.52
CA VAL A 51 2.33 12.25 4.32
C VAL A 51 3.07 13.42 4.96
N PHE A 52 3.55 13.26 6.20
CA PHE A 52 4.30 14.32 6.87
C PHE A 52 5.55 14.71 6.07
N ILE A 53 6.35 13.74 5.65
CA ILE A 53 7.55 14.00 4.85
C ILE A 53 7.18 14.64 3.51
N ALA A 54 6.20 14.08 2.77
CA ALA A 54 5.78 14.61 1.47
C ALA A 54 5.23 16.04 1.57
N SER A 55 4.54 16.38 2.66
CA SER A 55 4.01 17.73 2.87
C SER A 55 5.10 18.80 2.93
N GLN A 56 6.33 18.45 3.33
CA GLN A 56 7.45 19.40 3.37
C GLN A 56 7.93 19.80 1.97
N PHE A 57 7.54 19.05 0.93
CA PHE A 57 7.94 19.31 -0.46
C PHE A 57 6.79 19.87 -1.30
N LEU A 58 5.57 19.95 -0.76
CA LEU A 58 4.38 20.39 -1.48
C LEU A 58 3.92 21.77 -0.97
N PRO A 59 3.93 22.82 -1.81
CA PRO A 59 3.48 24.15 -1.40
C PRO A 59 1.96 24.20 -1.20
N GLY A 60 1.46 25.12 -0.39
CA GLY A 60 0.02 25.36 -0.22
C GLY A 60 -0.70 24.26 0.57
N THR A 61 0.04 23.49 1.38
CA THR A 61 -0.54 22.53 2.33
C THR A 61 -1.04 23.25 3.60
N GLU A 62 -0.44 24.40 3.90
CA GLU A 62 -0.78 25.34 4.96
C GLU A 62 -2.06 26.13 4.71
N ILE A 63 -2.56 26.16 3.47
CA ILE A 63 -3.77 26.91 3.10
C ILE A 63 -4.99 26.24 3.75
N PRO A 64 -5.73 26.92 4.63
CA PRO A 64 -6.90 26.34 5.28
C PRO A 64 -7.98 25.97 4.25
N VAL A 65 -8.59 24.80 4.43
CA VAL A 65 -9.74 24.39 3.62
C VAL A 65 -10.96 25.21 4.04
N VAL A 66 -11.29 26.24 3.26
CA VAL A 66 -12.46 27.08 3.52
C VAL A 66 -13.69 26.40 2.93
N MET A 67 -14.63 26.04 3.80
CA MET A 67 -15.90 25.47 3.37
C MET A 67 -16.74 26.52 2.63
N PRO A 68 -17.25 26.24 1.42
CA PRO A 68 -18.15 27.15 0.73
C PRO A 68 -19.37 27.48 1.58
N ALA A 69 -19.86 28.73 1.53
CA ALA A 69 -21.08 29.15 2.21
C ALA A 69 -22.35 28.37 1.77
N SER A 70 -22.26 27.63 0.66
CA SER A 70 -23.30 26.72 0.15
C SER A 70 -23.35 25.37 0.88
N ILE A 71 -22.35 25.02 1.70
CA ILE A 71 -22.40 23.84 2.57
C ILE A 71 -23.42 24.11 3.68
N GLY A 72 -24.63 23.59 3.50
CA GLY A 72 -25.79 23.87 4.35
C GLY A 72 -27.07 24.21 3.57
N ALA A 73 -26.98 24.35 2.23
CA ALA A 73 -28.17 24.49 1.39
C ALA A 73 -29.07 23.25 1.54
N ARG A 74 -30.28 23.45 2.09
CA ARG A 74 -31.27 22.38 2.29
C ARG A 74 -31.95 22.07 0.96
N LEU A 75 -31.32 21.22 0.15
CA LEU A 75 -32.00 20.60 -0.98
C LEU A 75 -33.07 19.61 -0.47
N PRO A 76 -34.18 19.44 -1.19
CA PRO A 76 -35.07 18.31 -0.97
C PRO A 76 -34.28 17.00 -1.01
N LEU A 77 -34.59 16.07 -0.11
CA LEU A 77 -33.88 14.79 0.00
C LEU A 77 -33.84 14.05 -1.36
N SER A 78 -34.93 14.09 -2.13
CA SER A 78 -35.02 13.47 -3.46
C SER A 78 -34.02 14.07 -4.45
N ALA A 79 -33.88 15.40 -4.48
CA ALA A 79 -32.93 16.08 -5.35
C ALA A 79 -31.48 15.77 -4.93
N ALA A 80 -31.21 15.73 -3.61
CA ALA A 80 -29.91 15.35 -3.07
C ALA A 80 -29.54 13.91 -3.43
N LEU A 81 -30.46 12.96 -3.25
CA LEU A 81 -30.26 11.55 -3.58
C LEU A 81 -30.07 11.32 -5.08
N LEU A 82 -30.81 12.03 -5.93
CA LEU A 82 -30.65 11.94 -7.38
C LEU A 82 -29.29 12.48 -7.82
N ALA A 83 -28.91 13.67 -7.34
CA ALA A 83 -27.61 14.27 -7.65
C ALA A 83 -26.45 13.38 -7.17
N TRP A 84 -26.55 12.85 -5.95
CA TRP A 84 -25.58 11.90 -5.40
C TRP A 84 -25.50 10.62 -6.24
N THR A 85 -26.65 10.02 -6.59
CA THR A 85 -26.70 8.79 -7.41
C THR A 85 -26.04 9.01 -8.77
N ILE A 86 -26.39 10.09 -9.47
CA ILE A 86 -25.79 10.41 -10.77
C ILE A 86 -24.28 10.60 -10.64
N SER A 87 -23.83 11.33 -9.61
CA SER A 87 -22.40 11.54 -9.34
C SER A 87 -21.68 10.22 -9.06
N THR A 88 -22.26 9.36 -8.23
CA THR A 88 -21.69 8.07 -7.84
C THR A 88 -21.63 7.12 -9.03
N VAL A 89 -22.69 7.01 -9.84
CA VAL A 89 -22.69 6.19 -11.06
C VAL A 89 -21.62 6.67 -12.05
N LYS A 90 -21.50 7.98 -12.27
CA LYS A 90 -20.44 8.54 -13.12
C LYS A 90 -19.04 8.19 -12.60
N LEU A 91 -18.83 8.27 -11.29
CA LEU A 91 -17.55 7.90 -10.67
C LEU A 91 -17.27 6.39 -10.83
N MET A 92 -18.26 5.54 -10.55
CA MET A 92 -18.14 4.09 -10.69
C MET A 92 -17.81 3.69 -12.13
N LEU A 93 -18.46 4.30 -13.14
CA LEU A 93 -18.16 4.03 -14.55
C LEU A 93 -16.73 4.42 -14.93
N LYS A 94 -16.22 5.54 -14.39
CA LYS A 94 -14.82 5.95 -14.60
C LYS A 94 -13.84 4.95 -13.97
N ILE A 95 -14.09 4.54 -12.73
CA ILE A 95 -13.27 3.55 -12.03
C ILE A 95 -13.28 2.22 -12.80
N LEU A 96 -14.46 1.76 -13.23
CA LEU A 96 -14.61 0.52 -14.00
C LEU A 96 -13.81 0.57 -15.31
N ALA A 97 -13.88 1.68 -16.04
CA ALA A 97 -13.16 1.87 -17.29
C ALA A 97 -11.63 1.86 -17.13
N ILE A 98 -11.11 2.11 -15.93
CA ILE A 98 -9.67 2.08 -15.62
C ILE A 98 -9.27 0.70 -15.08
N ILE A 99 -10.01 0.19 -14.09
CA ILE A 99 -9.67 -1.05 -13.39
C ILE A 99 -9.82 -2.27 -14.31
N VAL A 100 -10.86 -2.34 -15.14
CA VAL A 100 -11.07 -3.52 -16.01
C VAL A 100 -9.89 -3.73 -16.97
N PRO A 101 -9.42 -2.74 -17.74
CA PRO A 101 -8.22 -2.91 -18.58
C PRO A 101 -6.96 -3.27 -17.78
N VAL A 102 -6.73 -2.62 -16.63
CA VAL A 102 -5.57 -2.92 -15.78
C VAL A 102 -5.60 -4.38 -15.32
N MET A 103 -6.76 -4.86 -14.85
CA MET A 103 -6.92 -6.24 -14.40
C MET A 103 -6.78 -7.25 -15.54
N ILE A 104 -7.29 -6.94 -16.73
CA ILE A 104 -7.09 -7.80 -17.92
C ILE A 104 -5.60 -7.95 -18.23
N VAL A 105 -4.84 -6.84 -18.23
CA VAL A 105 -3.40 -6.87 -18.49
C VAL A 105 -2.67 -7.67 -17.41
N LEU A 106 -2.97 -7.43 -16.13
CA LEU A 106 -2.35 -8.15 -15.02
C LEU A 106 -2.63 -9.66 -15.10
N GLU A 107 -3.90 -10.06 -15.29
CA GLU A 107 -4.25 -11.49 -15.37
C GLU A 107 -3.60 -12.15 -16.59
N LEU A 108 -3.52 -11.47 -17.74
CA LEU A 108 -2.81 -11.97 -18.91
C LEU A 108 -1.31 -12.17 -18.63
N LEU A 109 -0.66 -11.23 -17.91
CA LEU A 109 0.74 -11.39 -17.50
C LEU A 109 0.94 -12.62 -16.59
N LYS A 110 -0.03 -12.89 -15.72
CA LYS A 110 -0.01 -14.05 -14.82
C LYS A 110 -0.22 -15.36 -15.58
N GLU A 111 -1.24 -15.45 -16.43
CA GLU A 111 -1.55 -16.65 -17.22
C GLU A 111 -0.42 -17.00 -18.19
N LEU A 112 0.22 -16.01 -18.82
CA LEU A 112 1.36 -16.22 -19.71
C LEU A 112 2.67 -16.55 -18.96
N GLY A 113 2.64 -16.65 -17.62
CA GLY A 113 3.81 -16.98 -16.81
C GLY A 113 4.86 -15.87 -16.73
N TYR A 114 4.50 -14.62 -17.04
CA TYR A 114 5.42 -13.48 -16.96
C TYR A 114 5.75 -13.08 -15.52
N THR A 115 4.89 -13.38 -14.54
CA THR A 115 5.11 -13.03 -13.12
C THR A 115 6.45 -13.56 -12.61
N GLY A 116 6.84 -14.80 -12.95
CA GLY A 116 8.13 -15.36 -12.55
C GLY A 116 9.33 -14.70 -13.25
N ARG A 117 9.15 -14.20 -14.48
CA ARG A 117 10.19 -13.44 -15.21
C ARG A 117 10.35 -12.06 -14.60
N ILE A 118 9.25 -11.38 -14.31
CA ILE A 118 9.24 -10.07 -13.62
C ILE A 118 9.90 -10.22 -12.24
N ALA A 119 9.54 -11.23 -11.45
CA ALA A 119 10.17 -11.51 -10.17
C ALA A 119 11.69 -11.64 -10.29
N ARG A 120 12.20 -12.31 -11.33
CA ARG A 120 13.65 -12.44 -11.57
C ARG A 120 14.33 -11.08 -11.83
N VAL A 121 13.67 -10.18 -12.54
CA VAL A 121 14.15 -8.80 -12.76
C VAL A 121 14.16 -8.00 -11.45
N PHE A 122 13.17 -8.21 -10.59
CA PHE A 122 13.04 -7.50 -9.31
C PHE A 122 13.91 -8.08 -8.18
N LYS A 123 14.43 -9.31 -8.30
CA LYS A 123 15.35 -9.93 -7.33
C LYS A 123 16.48 -9.01 -6.81
N PRO A 124 17.28 -8.33 -7.66
CA PRO A 124 18.33 -7.44 -7.17
C PRO A 124 17.79 -6.25 -6.38
N PHE A 125 16.58 -5.77 -6.70
CA PHE A 125 15.96 -4.64 -6.01
C PHE A 125 15.39 -5.01 -4.64
N MET A 126 15.19 -6.31 -4.35
CA MET A 126 14.73 -6.76 -3.02
C MET A 126 15.66 -6.30 -1.90
N LEU A 127 16.96 -6.27 -2.16
CA LEU A 127 17.97 -5.84 -1.18
C LEU A 127 17.81 -4.36 -0.82
N LEU A 128 17.42 -3.51 -1.77
CA LEU A 128 17.15 -2.09 -1.52
C LEU A 128 15.94 -1.91 -0.58
N LEU A 129 14.94 -2.77 -0.72
CA LEU A 129 13.78 -2.83 0.17
C LEU A 129 14.08 -3.51 1.51
N GLY A 130 15.28 -4.04 1.72
CA GLY A 130 15.63 -4.81 2.92
C GLY A 130 15.04 -6.23 2.95
N LEU A 131 14.57 -6.72 1.81
CA LEU A 131 13.98 -8.04 1.61
C LEU A 131 15.01 -9.06 1.10
N PRO A 132 14.88 -10.33 1.47
CA PRO A 132 15.71 -11.39 0.90
C PRO A 132 15.27 -11.69 -0.56
N PRO A 133 16.18 -12.05 -1.48
CA PRO A 133 15.81 -12.27 -2.89
C PRO A 133 14.87 -13.47 -3.15
N ASN A 134 14.73 -14.40 -2.20
CA ASN A 134 13.84 -15.56 -2.30
C ASN A 134 12.34 -15.19 -2.21
N VAL A 135 11.98 -14.07 -1.58
CA VAL A 135 10.56 -13.62 -1.48
C VAL A 135 10.12 -12.77 -2.68
N ALA A 136 10.98 -12.57 -3.68
CA ALA A 136 10.71 -11.68 -4.82
C ALA A 136 9.41 -12.03 -5.57
N THR A 137 9.09 -13.32 -5.71
CA THR A 137 7.87 -13.75 -6.38
C THR A 137 6.63 -13.31 -5.60
N MET A 138 6.58 -13.55 -4.29
CA MET A 138 5.47 -13.08 -3.45
C MET A 138 5.36 -11.56 -3.44
N TRP A 139 6.52 -10.87 -3.39
CA TRP A 139 6.55 -9.41 -3.42
C TRP A 139 5.98 -8.85 -4.73
N VAL A 140 6.40 -9.38 -5.88
CA VAL A 140 5.87 -8.96 -7.19
C VAL A 140 4.38 -9.27 -7.28
N THR A 141 3.94 -10.44 -6.85
CA THR A 141 2.52 -10.80 -6.83
C THR A 141 1.72 -9.79 -6.00
N GLY A 142 2.09 -9.50 -4.76
CA GLY A 142 1.35 -8.54 -3.93
C GLY A 142 1.48 -7.08 -4.39
N THR A 143 2.62 -6.72 -4.97
CA THR A 143 2.87 -5.33 -5.43
C THR A 143 2.12 -5.01 -6.71
N PHE A 144 2.03 -5.94 -7.66
CA PHE A 144 1.40 -5.69 -8.96
C PHE A 144 -0.07 -6.09 -9.00
N PHE A 145 -0.44 -7.14 -8.27
CA PHE A 145 -1.81 -7.67 -8.27
C PHE A 145 -2.56 -7.30 -6.99
N GLY A 146 -1.96 -6.51 -6.11
CA GLY A 146 -2.56 -6.18 -4.82
C GLY A 146 -2.64 -7.34 -3.84
N LEU A 147 -2.95 -7.02 -2.59
CA LEU A 147 -3.09 -8.03 -1.54
C LEU A 147 -4.35 -8.88 -1.72
N ILE A 148 -5.43 -8.32 -2.26
CA ILE A 148 -6.69 -9.05 -2.46
C ILE A 148 -6.53 -10.12 -3.52
N TYR A 149 -6.10 -9.76 -4.74
CA TYR A 149 -6.00 -10.72 -5.84
C TYR A 149 -4.77 -11.64 -5.71
N GLY A 150 -3.68 -11.14 -5.11
CA GLY A 150 -2.49 -11.92 -4.78
C GLY A 150 -2.61 -12.77 -3.52
N SER A 151 -3.70 -12.63 -2.73
CA SER A 151 -3.82 -13.23 -1.39
C SER A 151 -3.62 -14.74 -1.38
N ALA A 152 -4.24 -15.47 -2.31
CA ALA A 152 -4.17 -16.93 -2.34
C ALA A 152 -2.72 -17.42 -2.44
N VAL A 153 -1.96 -16.84 -3.38
CA VAL A 153 -0.54 -17.16 -3.59
C VAL A 153 0.29 -16.74 -2.38
N ILE A 154 0.06 -15.53 -1.84
CA ILE A 154 0.83 -15.03 -0.69
C ILE A 154 0.60 -15.90 0.54
N VAL A 155 -0.66 -16.27 0.83
CA VAL A 155 -1.02 -17.10 1.97
C VAL A 155 -0.43 -18.50 1.81
N GLU A 156 -0.59 -19.14 0.65
CA GLU A 156 -0.07 -20.48 0.37
C GLU A 156 1.46 -20.54 0.48
N GLU A 157 2.16 -19.59 -0.14
CA GLU A 157 3.62 -19.52 -0.09
C GLU A 157 4.12 -19.25 1.34
N SER A 158 3.45 -18.36 2.08
CA SER A 158 3.82 -18.02 3.46
C SER A 158 3.63 -19.18 4.43
N THR A 159 2.63 -20.04 4.21
CA THR A 159 2.36 -21.21 5.07
C THR A 159 3.08 -22.48 4.62
N SER A 160 3.79 -22.45 3.49
CA SER A 160 4.51 -23.62 2.93
C SER A 160 5.73 -24.09 3.76
N GLY A 161 6.12 -23.36 4.80
CA GLY A 161 7.28 -23.69 5.65
C GLY A 161 8.65 -23.42 5.00
N ARG A 162 8.69 -22.86 3.79
CA ARG A 162 9.94 -22.55 3.06
C ARG A 162 10.62 -21.25 3.47
N PHE A 163 9.93 -20.39 4.22
CA PHE A 163 10.41 -19.07 4.60
C PHE A 163 10.44 -18.93 6.11
N THR A 164 11.42 -18.22 6.64
CA THR A 164 11.49 -17.92 8.06
C THR A 164 10.49 -16.82 8.44
N GLU A 165 10.05 -16.79 9.70
CA GLU A 165 9.14 -15.74 10.20
C GLU A 165 9.69 -14.32 9.98
N GLU A 166 11.01 -14.15 10.08
CA GLU A 166 11.68 -12.87 9.88
C GLU A 166 11.66 -12.44 8.41
N GLU A 167 11.74 -13.37 7.46
CA GLU A 167 11.61 -13.07 6.03
C GLU A 167 10.17 -12.69 5.68
N LEU A 168 9.19 -13.44 6.21
CA LEU A 168 7.77 -13.16 6.01
C LEU A 168 7.34 -11.85 6.66
N THR A 169 7.84 -11.54 7.86
CA THR A 169 7.53 -10.26 8.54
C THR A 169 8.00 -9.08 7.71
N ARG A 170 9.24 -9.11 7.20
CA ARG A 170 9.77 -8.06 6.33
C ARG A 170 8.97 -7.93 5.03
N LEU A 171 8.64 -9.07 4.40
CA LEU A 171 7.80 -9.10 3.20
C LEU A 171 6.44 -8.42 3.45
N HIS A 172 5.76 -8.79 4.53
CA HIS A 172 4.44 -8.25 4.87
C HIS A 172 4.48 -6.77 5.23
N ILE A 173 5.52 -6.29 5.91
CA ILE A 173 5.74 -4.85 6.14
C ILE A 173 5.84 -4.11 4.81
N SER A 174 6.66 -4.62 3.88
CA SER A 174 6.79 -4.00 2.57
C SER A 174 5.46 -4.01 1.81
N LEU A 175 4.82 -5.18 1.68
CA LEU A 175 3.57 -5.33 0.94
C LEU A 175 2.45 -4.49 1.55
N GLY A 176 2.35 -4.40 2.88
CA GLY A 176 1.35 -3.58 3.55
C GLY A 176 1.40 -2.11 3.15
N ILE A 177 2.57 -1.60 2.77
CA ILE A 177 2.78 -0.19 2.40
C ILE A 177 2.75 0.02 0.87
N SER A 178 3.24 -0.96 0.10
CA SER A 178 3.50 -0.82 -1.35
C SER A 178 2.73 -1.78 -2.25
N HIS A 179 1.63 -2.40 -1.80
CA HIS A 179 0.77 -3.24 -2.65
C HIS A 179 0.05 -2.40 -3.73
N SER A 180 -0.54 -3.04 -4.73
CA SER A 180 -1.41 -2.36 -5.71
C SER A 180 -0.76 -1.17 -6.41
N MET A 181 0.51 -1.33 -6.82
CA MET A 181 1.35 -0.30 -7.42
C MET A 181 1.02 -0.05 -8.91
N VAL A 182 -0.01 -0.70 -9.46
CA VAL A 182 -0.46 -0.50 -10.84
C VAL A 182 -1.84 0.15 -10.85
N GLU A 183 -2.79 -0.47 -10.18
CA GLU A 183 -4.20 -0.07 -10.17
C GLU A 183 -4.45 1.20 -9.36
N ASP A 184 -3.86 1.37 -8.16
CA ASP A 184 -4.09 2.59 -7.36
C ASP A 184 -3.49 3.82 -8.06
N PRO A 185 -2.21 3.79 -8.52
CA PRO A 185 -1.65 4.91 -9.25
C PRO A 185 -2.41 5.23 -10.54
N ALA A 186 -2.93 4.22 -11.26
CA ALA A 186 -3.73 4.45 -12.46
C ALA A 186 -5.05 5.19 -12.14
N LEU A 187 -5.72 4.83 -11.04
CA LEU A 187 -6.90 5.54 -10.57
C LEU A 187 -6.60 6.99 -10.20
N PHE A 188 -5.55 7.22 -9.41
CA PHE A 188 -5.19 8.57 -8.99
C PHE A 188 -4.65 9.45 -10.13
N LEU A 189 -3.96 8.85 -11.11
CA LEU A 189 -3.54 9.53 -12.34
C LEU A 189 -4.75 10.05 -13.11
N ALA A 190 -5.81 9.26 -13.24
CA ALA A 190 -7.06 9.70 -13.88
C ALA A 190 -7.78 10.82 -13.10
N LEU A 191 -7.44 11.01 -11.83
CA LEU A 191 -7.92 12.11 -10.98
C LEU A 191 -6.96 13.31 -10.96
N GLY A 192 -5.87 13.27 -11.74
CA GLY A 192 -4.91 14.37 -11.89
C GLY A 192 -3.69 14.30 -10.96
N VAL A 193 -3.53 13.22 -10.18
CA VAL A 193 -2.34 13.04 -9.32
C VAL A 193 -1.24 12.33 -10.09
N GLY A 194 -0.09 12.98 -10.25
CA GLY A 194 1.06 12.39 -10.96
C GLY A 194 1.59 11.10 -10.30
N LEU A 195 2.01 10.13 -11.13
CA LEU A 195 2.49 8.82 -10.68
C LEU A 195 3.67 8.90 -9.71
N GLN A 196 4.52 9.92 -9.84
CA GLN A 196 5.64 10.13 -8.93
C GLN A 196 5.20 10.25 -7.47
N TRP A 197 4.01 10.81 -7.22
CA TRP A 197 3.49 11.01 -5.87
C TRP A 197 2.82 9.77 -5.29
N THR A 198 2.25 8.91 -6.15
CA THR A 198 1.59 7.67 -5.71
C THR A 198 2.49 6.45 -5.73
N VAL A 199 3.66 6.50 -6.39
CA VAL A 199 4.57 5.33 -6.49
C VAL A 199 5.82 5.52 -5.63
N LEU A 200 6.56 6.62 -5.82
CA LEU A 200 7.89 6.77 -5.22
C LEU A 200 7.83 6.87 -3.69
N PRO A 201 6.99 7.73 -3.07
CA PRO A 201 6.88 7.80 -1.62
C PRO A 201 6.51 6.47 -0.97
N ARG A 202 5.68 5.64 -1.63
CA ARG A 202 5.28 4.33 -1.10
C ARG A 202 6.44 3.34 -1.09
N LEU A 203 7.21 3.26 -2.17
CA LEU A 203 8.39 2.40 -2.24
C LEU A 203 9.46 2.83 -1.23
N LEU A 204 9.68 4.13 -1.08
CA LEU A 204 10.60 4.67 -0.09
C LEU A 204 10.12 4.41 1.34
N ALA A 205 8.83 4.61 1.62
CA ALA A 205 8.23 4.32 2.93
C ALA A 205 8.31 2.83 3.28
N ALA A 206 8.05 1.95 2.31
CA ALA A 206 8.18 0.50 2.48
C ALA A 206 9.63 0.10 2.80
N ALA A 207 10.61 0.60 2.02
CA ALA A 207 12.02 0.35 2.27
C ALA A 207 12.45 0.86 3.66
N LEU A 208 12.07 2.09 4.01
CA LEU A 208 12.37 2.69 5.30
C LEU A 208 11.78 1.86 6.45
N ALA A 209 10.50 1.48 6.36
CA ALA A 209 9.83 0.69 7.40
C ALA A 209 10.52 -0.67 7.61
N VAL A 210 10.89 -1.36 6.53
CA VAL A 210 11.61 -2.64 6.61
C VAL A 210 13.00 -2.46 7.24
N HIS A 211 13.77 -1.44 6.84
CA HIS A 211 15.09 -1.21 7.41
C HIS A 211 15.04 -0.78 8.88
N LEU A 212 14.04 0.03 9.28
CA LEU A 212 13.81 0.38 10.68
C LEU A 212 13.46 -0.85 11.52
N TYR A 213 12.62 -1.75 10.99
CA TYR A 213 12.33 -3.03 11.64
C TYR A 213 13.59 -3.90 11.80
N ARG A 214 14.42 -4.01 10.76
CA ARG A 214 15.70 -4.75 10.84
C ARG A 214 16.64 -4.17 11.89
N LEU A 215 16.74 -2.84 11.95
CA LEU A 215 17.58 -2.16 12.91
C LEU A 215 17.09 -2.38 14.35
N SER A 216 15.78 -2.23 14.60
CA SER A 216 15.21 -2.45 15.94
C SER A 216 15.43 -3.88 16.43
N ARG A 217 15.30 -4.86 15.53
CA ARG A 217 15.62 -6.26 15.79
C ARG A 217 17.09 -6.51 16.08
N ALA A 218 18.00 -5.92 15.32
CA ALA A 218 19.44 -6.04 15.55
C ALA A 218 19.86 -5.44 16.91
N ILE A 219 19.27 -4.30 17.29
CA ILE A 219 19.49 -3.67 18.60
C ILE A 219 18.95 -4.55 19.73
N GLY A 220 17.72 -5.08 19.59
CA GLY A 220 17.12 -5.95 20.60
C GLY A 220 17.92 -7.23 20.87
N LEU A 221 18.50 -7.83 19.84
CA LEU A 221 19.39 -8.99 19.97
C LEU A 221 20.71 -8.65 20.68
N ARG A 222 21.26 -7.45 20.45
CA ARG A 222 22.48 -7.00 21.15
C ARG A 222 22.25 -6.70 22.63
N LEU A 223 21.06 -6.20 22.97
CA LEU A 223 20.68 -5.86 24.35
C LEU A 223 20.26 -7.07 25.19
N ARG A 224 19.96 -8.22 24.55
CA ARG A 224 19.72 -9.51 25.21
C ARG A 224 20.79 -10.51 24.79
N PRO A 225 22.03 -10.45 25.33
CA PRO A 225 22.95 -11.56 25.17
C PRO A 225 22.29 -12.80 25.79
N SER A 226 22.21 -13.87 25.02
CA SER A 226 21.61 -15.14 25.46
C SER A 226 22.30 -15.64 26.72
N LEU A 227 21.51 -16.02 27.73
CA LEU A 227 21.94 -16.73 28.95
C LEU A 227 22.43 -18.17 28.66
N GLN A 228 22.94 -18.46 27.46
CA GLN A 228 23.32 -19.80 27.01
C GLN A 228 24.82 -20.09 27.12
N SER A 229 25.60 -19.22 27.76
CA SER A 229 27.04 -19.44 27.98
C SER A 229 27.41 -19.86 29.42
N GLN A 230 26.44 -20.28 30.25
CA GLN A 230 26.70 -20.73 31.63
C GLN A 230 26.51 -22.23 31.89
N GLU A 231 26.25 -23.05 30.87
CA GLU A 231 26.29 -24.51 31.00
C GLU A 231 27.33 -25.11 30.03
N LEU A 232 28.60 -25.03 30.42
CA LEU A 232 29.71 -25.86 29.93
C LEU A 232 30.56 -26.28 31.13
#